data_AF-A0A8S9G299-F1
#
_entry.id   AF-A0A8S9G299-F1
#
_cell.length_a   1.000
_cell.length_b   1.000
_cell.length_c   1.000
_cell.angle_alpha   90.00
_cell.angle_beta   90.00
_cell.angle_gamma   90.00
#
_symmetry.space_group_name_H-M   'P 1'
#
loop_
_entity.id
_entity.type
_entity.pdbx_description
1 polymer ?
#
loop_
_entity_poly.entity_id
_entity_poly.type
_entity_poly.pdbx_seq_one_letter_code
_entity_poly.pdbx_strand_id
1 'polypeptide(L)'
;MVSQSNATGSSGRRQRPNTPKAKPVSRSKKTKWYPDYLIKEEERTYAWNRFQGIYHNNRGGDCGLCAAKFMEMHSNGDGKEEMSRITDKVVDKFREQYAIDCYEEFVGDFQVANEAEMK
;
A
#
# COMPACT_ATOMS: atom_id res chain seq x y z
N MET A 1 42.46 23.60 6.87
CA MET A 1 42.50 23.67 5.39
C MET A 1 42.38 22.26 4.83
N VAL A 2 41.75 22.16 3.66
CA VAL A 2 41.10 20.99 3.03
C VAL A 2 42.06 19.83 2.73
N SER A 3 41.58 18.59 2.87
CA SER A 3 41.78 17.54 1.85
C SER A 3 40.67 16.49 1.92
N GLN A 4 39.80 16.50 0.91
CA GLN A 4 38.96 15.39 0.51
C GLN A 4 39.79 14.41 -0.32
N SER A 5 39.55 13.11 -0.19
CA SER A 5 39.64 12.19 -1.34
C SER A 5 38.92 10.87 -1.09
N ASN A 6 37.66 10.85 -1.53
CA ASN A 6 37.01 9.87 -2.41
C ASN A 6 37.00 8.38 -2.02
N ALA A 7 35.85 7.96 -1.48
CA ALA A 7 35.40 6.58 -1.50
C ALA A 7 34.98 6.17 -2.92
N THR A 8 35.84 5.45 -3.65
CA THR A 8 35.44 4.70 -4.84
C THR A 8 34.89 3.34 -4.42
N GLY A 9 33.68 3.34 -3.85
CA GLY A 9 32.90 2.11 -3.69
C GLY A 9 32.24 1.78 -5.03
N SER A 10 32.89 0.95 -5.86
CA SER A 10 32.25 0.38 -7.04
C SER A 10 31.07 -0.47 -6.56
N SER A 11 29.84 0.02 -6.71
CA SER A 11 28.64 -0.76 -6.42
C SER A 11 28.52 -1.86 -7.48
N GLY A 12 29.15 -3.00 -7.19
CA GLY A 12 29.01 -4.21 -7.98
C GLY A 12 27.56 -4.62 -7.99
N ARG A 13 26.84 -4.26 -9.06
CA ARG A 13 25.53 -4.79 -9.38
C ARG A 13 25.70 -6.29 -9.56
N ARG A 14 25.42 -7.08 -8.53
CA ARG A 14 25.38 -8.55 -8.63
C ARG A 14 24.46 -8.90 -9.79
N GLN A 15 25.03 -9.37 -10.89
CA GLN A 15 24.25 -9.90 -12.00
C GLN A 15 23.52 -11.14 -11.49
N ARG A 16 22.20 -11.16 -11.60
CA ARG A 16 21.41 -12.37 -11.36
C ARG A 16 21.85 -13.42 -12.39
N PRO A 17 22.06 -14.69 -11.99
CA PRO A 17 22.25 -15.76 -12.96
C PRO A 17 21.04 -15.84 -13.91
N ASN A 18 21.31 -16.08 -15.19
CA ASN A 18 20.31 -16.19 -16.25
C ASN A 18 19.28 -17.28 -15.91
N THR A 19 18.09 -16.88 -15.46
CA THR A 19 16.94 -17.78 -15.37
C THR A 19 16.42 -18.06 -16.78
N PRO A 20 16.06 -19.31 -17.12
CA PRO A 20 15.46 -19.63 -18.42
C PRO A 20 14.22 -18.76 -18.66
N LYS A 21 14.15 -18.08 -19.81
CA LYS A 21 12.96 -17.32 -20.18
C LYS A 21 11.75 -18.26 -20.25
N ALA A 22 10.69 -17.94 -19.51
CA ALA A 22 9.44 -18.68 -19.60
C ALA A 22 8.90 -18.61 -21.03
N LYS A 23 8.52 -19.76 -21.59
CA LYS A 23 7.89 -19.85 -22.92
C LYS A 23 6.57 -19.06 -22.90
N PRO A 24 6.19 -18.39 -24.00
CA PRO A 24 4.91 -17.69 -24.05
C PRO A 24 3.77 -18.72 -23.95
N VAL A 25 3.04 -18.69 -22.83
CA VAL A 25 1.79 -19.42 -22.71
C VAL A 25 0.77 -18.71 -23.58
N SER A 26 0.24 -19.43 -24.58
CA SER A 26 -0.81 -18.94 -25.46
C SER A 26 -1.99 -18.42 -24.64
N ARG A 27 -2.30 -17.14 -24.81
CA ARG A 27 -3.37 -16.44 -24.11
C ARG A 27 -4.72 -16.99 -24.58
N SER A 28 -5.27 -17.96 -23.86
CA SER A 28 -6.62 -18.47 -24.10
C SER A 28 -7.64 -17.40 -23.69
N LYS A 29 -8.21 -16.71 -24.67
CA LYS A 29 -9.35 -15.80 -24.47
C LYS A 29 -10.59 -16.64 -24.21
N LYS A 30 -11.11 -16.64 -22.98
CA LYS A 30 -12.49 -16.99 -22.61
C LYS A 30 -12.74 -16.67 -21.13
N THR A 31 -12.88 -15.39 -20.79
CA THR A 31 -13.57 -15.01 -19.55
C THR A 31 -15.07 -15.15 -19.82
N LYS A 32 -15.62 -16.27 -19.38
CA LYS A 32 -17.06 -16.55 -19.41
C LYS A 32 -17.67 -15.76 -18.26
N TRP A 33 -18.58 -14.84 -18.57
CA TRP A 33 -19.42 -14.18 -17.58
C TRP A 33 -20.39 -15.21 -17.03
N TYR A 34 -20.33 -15.48 -15.73
CA TYR A 34 -21.35 -16.28 -15.05
C TYR A 34 -22.44 -15.34 -14.54
N PRO A 35 -23.73 -15.62 -14.79
CA PRO A 35 -24.81 -14.81 -14.26
C PRO A 35 -24.94 -15.07 -12.75
N ASP A 36 -25.38 -14.04 -12.03
CA ASP A 36 -25.75 -14.08 -10.63
C ASP A 36 -26.74 -15.23 -10.39
N TYR A 37 -26.28 -16.33 -9.80
CA TYR A 37 -27.17 -17.38 -9.35
C TYR A 37 -27.68 -17.02 -7.96
N LEU A 38 -29.00 -16.79 -7.91
CA LEU A 38 -29.87 -16.92 -6.74
C LEU A 38 -29.34 -17.93 -5.72
N ILE A 39 -28.90 -17.46 -4.56
CA ILE A 39 -28.63 -18.28 -3.38
C ILE A 39 -29.79 -18.07 -2.41
N LYS A 40 -30.49 -19.17 -2.14
CA LYS A 40 -31.52 -19.34 -1.12
C LYS A 40 -30.82 -19.27 0.26
N GLU A 41 -31.29 -18.42 1.18
CA GLU A 41 -30.75 -18.20 2.54
C GLU A 41 -30.43 -19.56 3.22
N GLU A 42 -29.17 -19.95 3.43
CA GLU A 42 -28.35 -19.64 4.62
C GLU A 42 -26.84 -19.85 4.36
N GLU A 43 -26.38 -19.81 3.10
CA GLU A 43 -24.96 -19.99 2.76
C GLU A 43 -24.36 -18.64 2.36
N ARG A 44 -23.75 -17.92 3.33
CA ARG A 44 -22.92 -16.74 3.01
C ARG A 44 -21.71 -17.22 2.22
N THR A 45 -21.81 -17.18 0.91
CA THR A 45 -20.68 -17.45 0.02
C THR A 45 -19.69 -16.29 0.10
N TYR A 46 -18.42 -16.60 0.34
CA TYR A 46 -17.36 -15.62 0.27
C TYR A 46 -17.08 -15.31 -1.19
N ALA A 47 -17.27 -14.05 -1.58
CA ALA A 47 -16.85 -13.52 -2.87
C ALA A 47 -15.63 -12.61 -2.67
N TRP A 48 -14.74 -12.60 -3.66
CA TRP A 48 -13.65 -11.63 -3.72
C TRP A 48 -13.70 -10.92 -5.06
N ASN A 49 -13.41 -9.63 -5.06
CA ASN A 49 -13.25 -8.87 -6.29
C ASN A 49 -12.10 -7.88 -6.15
N ARG A 50 -11.26 -7.77 -7.18
CA ARG A 50 -10.21 -6.75 -7.21
C ARG A 50 -10.83 -5.43 -7.67
N PHE A 51 -10.85 -4.45 -6.79
CA PHE A 51 -11.29 -3.10 -7.14
C PHE A 51 -10.39 -2.51 -8.24
N GLN A 52 -11.00 -2.17 -9.37
CA GLN A 52 -10.35 -1.53 -10.52
C GLN A 52 -10.68 -0.04 -10.54
N GLY A 53 -9.74 0.78 -11.02
CA GLY A 53 -9.94 2.23 -11.16
C GLY A 53 -9.86 3.01 -9.86
N ILE A 54 -9.28 2.42 -8.80
CA ILE A 54 -8.85 3.14 -7.60
C ILE A 54 -7.37 3.53 -7.74
N TYR A 55 -6.89 4.37 -6.84
CA TYR A 55 -5.49 4.79 -6.82
C TYR A 55 -4.52 3.61 -6.84
N HIS A 56 -3.51 3.71 -7.71
CA HIS A 56 -2.45 2.72 -7.85
C HIS A 56 -1.12 3.33 -7.43
N ASN A 57 -0.58 2.84 -6.31
CA ASN A 57 0.70 3.30 -5.82
C ASN A 57 1.85 2.79 -6.70
N ASN A 58 2.46 3.70 -7.46
CA ASN A 58 3.67 3.44 -8.24
C ASN A 58 4.97 3.87 -7.50
N ARG A 59 4.85 4.48 -6.32
CA ARG A 59 5.97 5.02 -5.54
C ARG A 59 6.41 4.02 -4.46
N GLY A 60 7.72 3.96 -4.23
CA GLY A 60 8.28 3.16 -3.16
C GLY A 60 7.95 3.74 -1.78
N GLY A 61 7.61 2.88 -0.83
CA GLY A 61 7.40 3.27 0.58
C GLY A 61 5.98 3.72 0.96
N ASP A 62 5.07 3.90 0.00
CA ASP A 62 3.68 4.30 0.27
C ASP A 62 2.74 3.12 0.52
N CYS A 63 3.20 1.87 0.41
CA CYS A 63 2.33 0.68 0.46
C CYS A 63 1.59 0.52 1.80
N GLY A 64 2.27 0.73 2.93
CA GLY A 64 1.65 0.63 4.26
C GLY A 64 0.60 1.72 4.48
N LEU A 65 0.94 2.96 4.15
CA LEU A 65 0.05 4.11 4.22
C LEU A 65 -1.21 3.92 3.37
N CYS A 66 -1.05 3.54 2.10
CA CYS A 66 -2.18 3.34 1.20
C CYS A 66 -3.07 2.19 1.67
N ALA A 67 -2.49 1.11 2.22
CA ALA A 67 -3.26 0.02 2.78
C ALA A 67 -4.10 0.47 3.98
N ALA A 68 -3.50 1.18 4.94
CA ALA A 68 -4.19 1.74 6.09
C ALA A 68 -5.34 2.66 5.65
N LYS A 69 -5.07 3.58 4.71
CA LYS A 69 -6.07 4.52 4.25
C LYS A 69 -7.23 3.85 3.51
N PHE A 70 -6.97 2.84 2.69
CA PHE A 70 -8.05 2.09 2.03
C PHE A 70 -8.92 1.31 3.02
N MET A 71 -8.35 0.78 4.10
CA MET A 71 -9.14 0.14 5.17
C MET A 71 -10.02 1.17 5.88
N GLU A 72 -9.46 2.34 6.21
CA GLU A 72 -10.20 3.45 6.83
C GLU A 72 -11.38 3.90 5.96
N MET A 73 -11.13 4.17 4.68
CA MET A 73 -12.16 4.55 3.71
C MET A 73 -13.24 3.48 3.59
N HIS A 74 -12.85 2.20 3.50
CA HIS A 74 -13.82 1.11 3.43
C HIS A 74 -14.69 1.03 4.68
N SER A 75 -14.12 1.20 5.88
CA SER A 75 -14.87 1.24 7.15
C SER A 75 -15.82 2.43 7.25
N ASN A 76 -15.51 3.55 6.58
CA ASN A 76 -16.37 4.73 6.52
C ASN A 76 -17.47 4.63 5.44
N GLY A 77 -17.52 3.53 4.69
CA GLY A 77 -18.49 3.32 3.61
C GLY A 77 -18.10 3.99 2.30
N ASP A 78 -16.88 4.51 2.18
CA ASP A 78 -16.39 5.07 0.94
C ASP A 78 -16.25 3.97 -0.12
N GLY A 79 -16.69 4.30 -1.34
CA GLY A 79 -16.70 3.39 -2.46
C GLY A 79 -15.57 3.65 -3.44
N LYS A 80 -15.78 3.14 -4.66
CA LYS A 80 -14.82 3.27 -5.76
C LYS A 80 -14.56 4.73 -6.12
N GLU A 81 -15.61 5.56 -6.14
CA GLU A 81 -15.50 6.94 -6.61
C GLU A 81 -14.59 7.76 -5.71
N GLU A 82 -14.75 7.63 -4.40
CA GLU A 82 -13.95 8.30 -3.38
C GLU A 82 -12.49 7.82 -3.44
N MET A 83 -12.28 6.49 -3.46
CA MET A 83 -10.93 5.90 -3.55
C MET A 83 -10.21 6.23 -4.86
N SER A 84 -10.95 6.54 -5.94
CA SER A 84 -10.39 6.95 -7.23
C SER A 84 -9.89 8.40 -7.24
N ARG A 85 -10.37 9.25 -6.32
CA ARG A 85 -9.95 10.65 -6.20
C ARG A 85 -8.59 10.81 -5.53
N ILE A 86 -8.05 9.74 -4.94
CA ILE A 86 -6.70 9.74 -4.39
C ILE A 86 -5.68 9.95 -5.52
N THR A 87 -4.75 10.86 -5.27
CA THR A 87 -3.61 11.17 -6.14
C THR A 87 -2.33 11.17 -5.31
N ASP A 88 -1.17 11.13 -5.95
CA ASP A 88 0.13 11.22 -5.26
C ASP A 88 0.21 12.40 -4.28
N LYS A 89 -0.33 13.57 -4.66
CA LYS A 89 -0.38 14.76 -3.80
C LYS A 89 -1.26 14.57 -2.57
N VAL A 90 -2.34 13.81 -2.70
CA VAL A 90 -3.22 13.45 -1.58
C VAL A 90 -2.53 12.44 -0.67
N VAL A 91 -1.77 11.51 -1.25
CA VAL A 91 -0.94 10.57 -0.48
C VAL A 91 0.14 11.30 0.32
N ASP A 92 0.76 12.34 -0.24
CA ASP A 92 1.73 13.15 0.50
C ASP A 92 1.10 13.82 1.73
N LYS A 93 -0.13 14.33 1.61
CA LYS A 93 -0.89 14.86 2.75
C LYS A 93 -1.22 13.79 3.79
N PHE A 94 -1.52 12.56 3.37
CA PHE A 94 -1.72 11.46 4.31
C PHE A 94 -0.44 11.12 5.07
N ARG A 95 0.74 11.17 4.42
CA ARG A 95 2.04 11.00 5.08
C ARG A 95 2.27 12.06 6.14
N GLU A 96 2.01 13.31 5.80
CA GLU A 96 2.14 14.45 6.72
C GLU A 96 1.21 14.28 7.93
N GLN A 97 -0.08 14.01 7.68
CA GLN A 97 -1.06 13.85 8.75
C GLN A 97 -0.71 12.69 9.67
N TYR A 98 -0.41 11.51 9.13
CA TYR A 98 -0.08 10.35 9.96
C TYR A 98 1.21 10.55 10.75
N ALA A 99 2.18 11.30 10.22
CA ALA A 99 3.39 11.65 10.95
C ALA A 99 3.09 12.60 12.13
N ILE A 100 2.21 13.58 11.93
CA ILE A 100 1.76 14.49 12.97
C ILE A 100 0.97 13.72 14.04
N ASP A 101 0.02 12.89 13.64
CA ASP A 101 -0.81 12.08 14.56
C ASP A 101 0.08 11.20 15.45
N CYS A 102 1.07 10.52 14.87
CA CYS A 102 2.05 9.75 15.65
C CYS A 102 2.86 10.62 16.60
N TYR A 103 3.26 11.82 16.17
CA TYR A 103 4.03 12.70 17.03
C TYR A 103 3.19 13.19 18.21
N GLU A 104 1.95 13.61 17.99
CA GLU A 104 1.03 14.03 19.03
C GLU A 104 0.78 12.90 20.05
N GLU A 105 0.52 11.69 19.58
CA GLU A 105 0.24 10.53 20.43
C GLU A 105 1.44 10.10 21.28
N PHE A 106 2.63 10.00 20.68
CA PHE A 106 3.79 9.38 21.34
C PHE A 106 4.81 10.36 21.91
N VAL A 107 4.81 11.61 21.46
CA VAL A 107 5.80 12.63 21.85
C VAL A 107 5.15 13.88 22.41
N GLY A 108 3.98 14.27 21.88
CA GLY A 108 3.24 15.47 22.28
C GLY A 108 2.49 15.30 23.60
N ASP A 109 2.06 14.08 23.94
CA ASP A 109 1.43 13.79 25.22
C ASP A 109 2.45 13.44 26.30
N PHE A 110 2.59 14.34 27.28
CA PHE A 110 3.51 14.16 28.40
C PHE A 110 3.15 12.96 29.30
N GLN A 111 1.89 12.52 29.30
CA GLN A 111 1.46 11.38 30.11
C GLN A 111 1.96 10.07 29.49
N VAL A 112 1.84 9.93 28.17
CA VAL A 112 2.33 8.77 27.41
C VAL A 112 3.86 8.69 27.45
N ALA A 113 4.56 9.82 27.31
CA ALA A 113 6.03 9.84 27.33
C ALA A 113 6.64 9.39 28.67
N ASN A 114 5.95 9.61 29.80
CA ASN A 114 6.46 9.32 31.13
C ASN A 114 5.92 8.01 31.75
N GLU A 115 4.87 7.40 31.19
CA GLU A 115 4.41 6.07 31.62
C GLU A 115 5.43 4.95 31.34
N ALA A 116 6.35 5.17 30.40
CA ALA A 116 7.45 4.25 30.12
C ALA A 116 8.55 4.26 31.21
N GLU A 117 8.63 5.30 32.06
CA GLU A 117 9.64 5.44 33.11
C GLU A 117 9.17 4.98 34.51
N MET A 118 7.88 4.63 34.65
CA MET A 118 7.26 4.27 35.93
C MET A 118 7.07 2.75 36.14
N LYS A 119 7.80 1.89 35.42
CA LYS A 119 7.80 0.42 35.60
C LYS A 119 9.14 -0.14 36.04
#